data_AF-A0A0S7Y0M2-F1
#
_entry.id   AF-A0A0S7Y0M2-F1
#
_cell.length_a   1.000
_cell.length_b   1.000
_cell.length_c   1.000
_cell.angle_alpha   90.00
_cell.angle_beta   90.00
_cell.angle_gamma   90.00
#
_symmetry.space_group_name_H-M   'P 1'
#
loop_
_entity.id
_entity.type
_entity.pdbx_description
1 polymer ?
#
loop_
_entity_poly.entity_id
_entity_poly.type
_entity_poly.pdbx_seq_one_letter_code
_entity_poly.pdbx_strand_id
1 'polypeptide(L)'
;MKALFYSITIFTIAVMFSQTTIANSISNKQYKTYHGKRAILRQVVLTPGSLRINIKCVARKFNWNKVIWNSPNDYRWVTYTKIRGANLQDILKIVLVNYPLQAVFYKGNHVLVIQSRTLR
;
A
#
# COMPACT_ATOMS: atom_id res chain seq x y z
N MET A 1 25.38 55.52 6.91
CA MET A 1 24.46 55.99 5.86
C MET A 1 24.52 55.04 4.68
N LYS A 2 23.34 54.59 4.24
CA LYS A 2 22.96 54.03 2.91
C LYS A 2 23.50 52.65 2.49
N ALA A 3 22.51 51.76 2.36
CA ALA A 3 22.47 50.47 1.68
C ALA A 3 22.54 50.59 0.14
N LEU A 4 22.66 49.43 -0.52
CA LEU A 4 21.98 48.95 -1.76
C LEU A 4 22.71 47.64 -2.18
N PHE A 5 22.18 46.41 -2.09
CA PHE A 5 21.08 45.67 -2.75
C PHE A 5 21.33 45.14 -4.19
N TYR A 6 21.03 43.82 -4.35
CA TYR A 6 20.88 42.94 -5.55
C TYR A 6 22.17 42.43 -6.24
N SER A 7 22.34 41.13 -6.57
CA SER A 7 21.42 40.26 -7.32
C SER A 7 21.66 38.74 -7.13
N ILE A 8 20.55 37.99 -7.02
CA ILE A 8 20.14 36.64 -7.49
C ILE A 8 21.24 35.77 -8.17
N THR A 9 21.35 34.45 -7.91
CA THR A 9 20.96 33.34 -8.86
C THR A 9 21.16 31.91 -8.26
N ILE A 10 20.05 31.18 -8.08
CA ILE A 10 19.75 29.75 -8.37
C ILE A 10 20.39 28.58 -7.56
N PHE A 11 19.58 28.02 -6.65
CA PHE A 11 19.05 26.64 -6.62
C PHE A 11 19.80 25.53 -7.41
N THR A 12 20.51 24.61 -6.74
CA THR A 12 20.72 23.24 -7.29
C THR A 12 20.79 22.20 -6.16
N ILE A 13 19.63 21.57 -5.95
CA ILE A 13 19.38 20.14 -5.72
C ILE A 13 20.51 19.33 -5.04
N ALA A 14 20.36 19.13 -3.72
CA ALA A 14 20.99 18.03 -3.01
C ALA A 14 20.21 16.73 -3.29
N VAL A 15 20.77 15.85 -4.11
CA VAL A 15 20.35 14.44 -4.21
C VAL A 15 21.61 13.59 -4.22
N MET A 16 21.78 12.77 -3.19
CA MET A 16 22.08 11.34 -3.31
C MET A 16 21.97 10.78 -1.88
N PHE A 17 20.72 10.50 -1.51
CA PHE A 17 20.36 9.80 -0.29
C PHE A 17 20.97 8.41 -0.33
N SER A 18 21.67 8.05 0.74
CA SER A 18 22.19 6.71 1.00
C SER A 18 21.07 5.67 0.88
N GLN A 19 21.20 4.71 -0.03
CA GLN A 19 20.38 3.50 0.03
C GLN A 19 21.04 2.53 1.00
N THR A 20 20.81 2.75 2.30
CA THR A 20 20.95 1.67 3.28
C THR A 20 19.95 0.57 2.94
N THR A 21 20.48 -0.57 2.53
CA THR A 21 19.79 -1.86 2.46
C THR A 21 19.34 -2.26 3.86
N ILE A 22 18.25 -1.68 4.35
CA ILE A 22 17.53 -2.22 5.50
C ILE A 22 16.52 -3.20 4.93
N ALA A 23 16.90 -4.47 4.97
CA ALA A 23 15.95 -5.56 4.88
C ALA A 23 14.84 -5.29 5.90
N ASN A 24 13.70 -4.78 5.43
CA ASN A 24 12.51 -4.60 6.23
C ASN A 24 12.00 -6.00 6.59
N SER A 25 12.53 -6.55 7.68
CA SER A 25 11.85 -7.54 8.50
C SER A 25 10.57 -6.87 9.01
N ILE A 26 9.51 -6.95 8.19
CA ILE A 26 8.18 -6.52 8.59
C ILE A 26 7.80 -7.36 9.81
N SER A 27 7.97 -6.74 10.97
CA SER A 27 7.66 -7.25 12.29
C SER A 27 6.23 -7.79 12.31
N ASN A 28 6.14 -9.11 12.41
CA ASN A 28 4.93 -9.89 12.63
C ASN A 28 4.37 -9.67 14.06
N LYS A 29 3.99 -8.44 14.40
CA LYS A 29 3.31 -8.16 15.66
C LYS A 29 2.15 -7.19 15.46
N GLN A 30 0.97 -7.76 15.25
CA GLN A 30 -0.29 -7.33 15.87
C GLN A 30 -1.42 -8.27 15.44
N TYR A 31 -1.53 -9.43 16.08
CA TYR A 31 -2.74 -10.25 16.00
C TYR A 31 -3.58 -9.91 17.23
N LYS A 32 -4.67 -9.15 17.04
CA LYS A 32 -5.68 -8.98 18.10
C LYS A 32 -6.39 -10.31 18.30
N THR A 33 -6.15 -10.95 19.44
CA THR A 33 -6.83 -12.16 19.88
C THR A 33 -8.31 -11.85 20.15
N TYR A 34 -9.20 -12.32 19.28
CA TYR A 34 -10.63 -12.43 19.59
C TYR A 34 -10.88 -13.82 20.19
N HIS A 35 -11.57 -13.86 21.33
CA HIS A 35 -11.74 -15.01 22.23
C HIS A 35 -12.09 -16.35 21.52
N GLY A 36 -11.36 -17.41 21.88
CA GLY A 36 -11.86 -18.79 21.88
C GLY A 36 -11.65 -19.69 20.64
N LYS A 37 -11.36 -19.14 19.44
CA LYS A 37 -11.05 -19.96 18.26
C LYS A 37 -9.86 -19.36 17.51
N ARG A 38 -8.81 -20.16 17.24
CA ARG A 38 -7.65 -19.71 16.43
C ARG A 38 -8.18 -19.20 15.08
N ALA A 39 -8.06 -17.89 14.83
CA ALA A 39 -8.46 -17.31 13.55
C ALA A 39 -7.67 -17.98 12.43
N ILE A 40 -8.35 -18.59 11.46
CA ILE A 40 -7.70 -19.21 10.30
C ILE A 40 -7.15 -18.07 9.45
N LEU A 41 -5.82 -17.92 9.46
CA LEU A 41 -5.14 -16.93 8.63
C LEU A 41 -4.96 -17.48 7.21
N ARG A 42 -5.37 -16.70 6.23
CA ARG A 42 -5.08 -16.96 4.82
C ARG A 42 -3.78 -16.26 4.44
N GLN A 43 -2.95 -16.95 3.67
CA GLN A 43 -1.70 -16.41 3.15
C GLN A 43 -1.84 -16.07 1.67
N VAL A 44 -1.35 -14.89 1.28
CA VAL A 44 -1.19 -14.48 -0.11
C VAL A 44 0.25 -14.10 -0.41
N VAL A 45 0.61 -14.16 -1.68
CA VAL A 45 1.92 -13.77 -2.19
C VAL A 45 1.71 -12.60 -3.13
N LEU A 46 2.43 -11.51 -2.90
CA LEU A 46 2.60 -10.41 -3.83
C LEU A 46 3.92 -10.61 -4.57
N THR A 47 3.89 -10.40 -5.89
CA THR A 47 5.08 -10.49 -6.74
C THR A 47 5.54 -9.08 -7.13
N PRO A 48 6.82 -8.89 -7.47
CA PRO A 48 7.27 -7.63 -8.04
C PRO A 48 6.47 -7.26 -9.29
N GLY A 49 6.11 -5.98 -9.45
CA GLY A 49 5.33 -5.49 -10.58
C GLY A 49 4.18 -4.55 -10.19
N SER A 50 3.14 -4.53 -10.99
CA SER A 50 1.97 -3.66 -10.78
C SER A 50 1.22 -4.00 -9.49
N LEU A 51 1.03 -3.00 -8.63
CA LEU A 51 0.20 -3.10 -7.43
C LEU A 51 -1.26 -3.38 -7.82
N ARG A 52 -1.75 -2.76 -8.89
CA ARG A 52 -3.09 -3.01 -9.43
C ARG A 52 -3.30 -4.49 -9.79
N ILE A 53 -2.35 -5.10 -10.51
CA ILE A 53 -2.43 -6.52 -10.88
C ILE A 53 -2.40 -7.41 -9.64
N ASN A 54 -1.46 -7.13 -8.74
CA ASN A 54 -1.33 -7.86 -7.48
C ASN A 54 -2.64 -7.84 -6.67
N ILE A 55 -3.27 -6.67 -6.50
CA ILE A 55 -4.53 -6.54 -5.77
C ILE A 55 -5.66 -7.30 -6.47
N LYS A 56 -5.76 -7.24 -7.80
CA LYS A 56 -6.74 -8.04 -8.55
C LYS A 56 -6.55 -9.54 -8.31
N CYS A 57 -5.31 -10.03 -8.35
CA CYS A 57 -4.98 -11.42 -8.09
C CYS A 57 -5.32 -11.85 -6.66
N VAL A 58 -5.02 -11.00 -5.67
CA VAL A 58 -5.36 -11.23 -4.26
C VAL A 58 -6.88 -11.25 -4.09
N ALA A 59 -7.60 -10.25 -4.59
CA ALA A 59 -9.05 -10.12 -4.47
C ALA A 59 -9.79 -11.36 -5.03
N ARG A 60 -9.34 -11.87 -6.20
CA ARG A 60 -9.87 -13.10 -6.80
C ARG A 60 -9.77 -14.32 -5.88
N LYS A 61 -8.69 -14.46 -5.09
CA LYS A 61 -8.53 -15.56 -4.11
C LYS A 61 -9.54 -15.50 -2.96
N PHE A 62 -10.19 -14.36 -2.77
CA PHE A 62 -11.25 -14.13 -1.78
C PHE A 62 -12.64 -13.98 -2.43
N ASN A 63 -12.79 -14.40 -3.69
CA ASN A 63 -14.01 -14.29 -4.49
C ASN A 63 -14.45 -12.85 -4.82
N TRP A 64 -13.58 -11.84 -4.63
CA TRP A 64 -13.84 -10.46 -5.05
C TRP A 64 -13.38 -10.26 -6.50
N ASN A 65 -14.19 -10.73 -7.45
CA ASN A 65 -13.84 -10.73 -8.88
C ASN A 65 -14.00 -9.36 -9.56
N LYS A 66 -14.86 -8.49 -9.02
CA LYS A 66 -15.09 -7.13 -9.53
C LYS A 66 -14.21 -6.15 -8.77
N VAL A 67 -13.07 -5.79 -9.37
CA VAL A 67 -12.13 -4.80 -8.82
C VAL A 67 -12.02 -3.59 -9.74
N ILE A 68 -12.46 -2.44 -9.24
CA ILE A 68 -12.35 -1.14 -9.92
C ILE A 68 -11.12 -0.43 -9.39
N TRP A 69 -10.26 0.02 -10.31
CA TRP A 69 -9.09 0.83 -9.99
C TRP A 69 -9.40 2.29 -10.33
N ASN A 70 -9.67 3.08 -9.31
CA ASN A 70 -10.04 4.49 -9.38
C ASN A 70 -8.92 5.37 -8.81
N SER A 71 -7.69 5.13 -9.26
CA SER A 71 -6.51 5.95 -9.00
C SER A 71 -5.84 6.24 -10.34
N PRO A 72 -5.38 7.48 -10.59
CA PRO A 72 -4.67 7.81 -11.82
C PRO A 72 -3.35 7.05 -11.93
N ASN A 73 -2.73 6.75 -10.80
CA ASN A 73 -1.43 6.10 -10.73
C ASN A 73 -1.57 4.61 -10.42
N ASP A 74 -0.77 3.79 -11.09
CA ASP A 74 -0.45 2.43 -10.68
C ASP A 74 0.92 2.42 -10.01
N TYR A 75 1.04 1.73 -8.88
CA TYR A 75 2.26 1.73 -8.09
C TYR A 75 3.04 0.46 -8.34
N ARG A 76 4.38 0.54 -8.28
CA ARG A 76 5.24 -0.63 -8.41
C ARG A 76 5.48 -1.26 -7.05
N TRP A 77 5.08 -2.52 -6.91
CA TRP A 77 5.52 -3.39 -5.82
C TRP A 77 6.92 -3.94 -6.14
N VAL A 78 7.87 -3.81 -5.21
CA VAL A 78 9.30 -4.01 -5.52
C VAL A 78 9.78 -5.43 -5.25
N THR A 79 9.22 -6.13 -4.26
CA THR A 79 9.78 -7.40 -3.76
C THR A 79 8.75 -8.51 -3.66
N TYR A 80 9.20 -9.77 -3.57
CA TYR A 80 8.30 -10.87 -3.24
C TYR A 80 7.91 -10.80 -1.76
N THR A 81 6.62 -10.77 -1.45
CA THR A 81 6.15 -10.64 -0.05
C THR A 81 5.01 -11.60 0.23
N LYS A 82 5.14 -12.35 1.33
CA LYS A 82 4.06 -13.17 1.88
C LYS A 82 3.30 -12.36 2.92
N ILE A 83 2.00 -12.19 2.72
CA ILE A 83 1.12 -11.47 3.65
C ILE A 83 0.08 -12.44 4.19
N ARG A 84 -0.18 -12.35 5.51
CA ARG A 84 -1.19 -13.15 6.20
C ARG A 84 -2.28 -12.25 6.76
N GLY A 85 -3.52 -12.67 6.64
CA GLY A 85 -4.67 -11.98 7.21
C GLY A 85 -5.88 -12.90 7.32
N ALA A 86 -6.84 -12.55 8.18
CA ALA A 86 -8.04 -13.37 8.35
C ALA A 86 -8.99 -13.23 7.15
N ASN A 87 -9.02 -12.05 6.52
CA ASN A 87 -9.87 -11.73 5.37
C ASN A 87 -9.16 -10.77 4.40
N LEU A 88 -9.84 -10.43 3.29
CA LEU A 88 -9.31 -9.52 2.28
C LEU A 88 -9.09 -8.10 2.82
N GLN A 89 -9.96 -7.62 3.71
CA GLN A 89 -9.84 -6.29 4.32
C GLN A 89 -8.53 -6.17 5.10
N ASP A 90 -8.20 -7.15 5.95
CA ASP A 90 -6.98 -7.16 6.76
C ASP A 90 -5.73 -7.16 5.87
N ILE A 91 -5.74 -7.98 4.81
CA ILE A 91 -4.63 -8.05 3.86
C ILE A 91 -4.46 -6.70 3.16
N LEU A 92 -5.53 -6.10 2.63
CA LEU A 92 -5.44 -4.82 1.93
C LEU A 92 -5.05 -3.68 2.88
N LYS A 93 -5.43 -3.74 4.15
CA LYS A 93 -4.96 -2.79 5.16
C LYS A 93 -3.44 -2.81 5.30
N ILE A 94 -2.83 -4.00 5.29
CA ILE A 94 -1.36 -4.16 5.32
C ILE A 94 -0.74 -3.70 4.00
N VAL A 95 -1.31 -4.11 2.87
CA VAL A 95 -0.77 -3.81 1.52
C VAL A 95 -0.76 -2.31 1.25
N LEU A 96 -1.84 -1.61 1.59
CA LEU A 96 -2.08 -0.21 1.21
C LEU A 96 -1.55 0.81 2.23
N VAL A 97 -0.96 0.37 3.34
CA VAL A 97 -0.54 1.27 4.44
C VAL A 97 0.38 2.40 3.95
N ASN A 98 1.34 2.06 3.08
CA ASN A 98 2.37 2.95 2.55
C ASN A 98 1.99 3.62 1.22
N TYR A 99 0.75 3.45 0.76
CA TYR A 99 0.27 4.06 -0.48
C TYR A 99 -0.82 5.08 -0.16
N PRO A 100 -0.97 6.15 -0.94
CA PRO A 100 -2.06 7.11 -0.80
C PRO A 100 -3.36 6.53 -1.38
N LEU A 101 -3.65 5.27 -1.06
CA LEU A 101 -4.78 4.49 -1.55
C LEU A 101 -5.60 3.95 -0.39
N GLN A 102 -6.87 3.71 -0.65
CA GLN A 102 -7.81 3.04 0.24
C GLN A 102 -8.66 2.03 -0.52
N ALA A 103 -9.11 1.00 0.19
CA ALA A 103 -10.01 -0.02 -0.33
C ALA A 103 -11.43 0.23 0.20
N VAL A 104 -12.38 0.40 -0.72
CA VAL A 104 -13.81 0.55 -0.42
C VAL A 104 -14.54 -0.72 -0.87
N PHE A 105 -15.30 -1.33 0.03
CA PHE A 105 -15.98 -2.60 -0.19
C PHE A 105 -17.49 -2.38 -0.32
N TYR A 106 -18.02 -2.53 -1.53
CA TYR A 106 -19.46 -2.56 -1.77
C TYR A 106 -19.96 -4.00 -1.63
N LYS A 107 -20.30 -4.39 -0.39
CA LYS A 107 -20.65 -5.78 -0.05
C LYS A 107 -21.86 -6.32 -0.82
N GLY A 108 -22.90 -5.52 -1.03
CA GLY A 108 -24.11 -5.96 -1.74
C GLY A 108 -23.84 -6.40 -3.18
N ASN A 109 -22.91 -5.74 -3.87
CA ASN A 109 -22.58 -6.00 -5.28
C ASN A 109 -21.27 -6.77 -5.46
N HIS A 110 -20.60 -7.12 -4.36
CA HIS A 110 -19.28 -7.77 -4.33
C HIS A 110 -18.22 -7.01 -5.14
N VAL A 111 -18.23 -5.66 -5.07
CA VAL A 111 -17.30 -4.78 -5.79
C VAL A 111 -16.27 -4.17 -4.84
N LEU A 112 -14.99 -4.39 -5.15
CA LEU A 112 -13.86 -3.73 -4.49
C LEU A 112 -13.42 -2.53 -5.33
N VAL A 113 -13.42 -1.34 -4.73
CA VAL A 113 -12.88 -0.13 -5.36
C VAL A 113 -11.59 0.24 -4.64
N ILE A 114 -10.51 0.37 -5.41
CA ILE A 114 -9.25 0.97 -4.93
C ILE A 114 -9.22 2.41 -5.43
N GLN A 115 -9.16 3.37 -4.52
CA GLN A 115 -9.17 4.78 -4.85
C GLN A 115 -8.16 5.56 -4.03
N SER A 116 -7.84 6.78 -4.46
CA SER A 116 -6.99 7.69 -3.68
C SER A 116 -7.62 7.96 -2.30
N ARG A 117 -6.78 8.01 -1.26
CA ARG A 117 -7.19 8.47 0.07
C ARG A 117 -6.78 9.93 0.23
N THR A 118 -7.70 10.78 0.69
CA THR A 118 -7.35 12.14 1.08
C THR A 118 -6.50 12.05 2.34
N LEU A 119 -5.23 12.48 2.25
CA LEU A 119 -4.40 12.72 3.43
C LEU A 119 -4.94 14.01 4.05
N ARG A 120 -5.64 13.89 5.18
CA ARG A 120 -6.01 15.03 6.01
C ARG A 120 -4.90 15.29 7.01
#